data_AF-A0A7C4LQV9-F1
#
_entry.id   AF-A0A7C4LQV9-F1
#
_cell.length_a   1.000
_cell.length_b   1.000
_cell.length_c   1.000
_cell.angle_alpha   90.00
_cell.angle_beta   90.00
_cell.angle_gamma   90.00
#
_symmetry.space_group_name_H-M   'P 1'
#
loop_
_entity.id
_entity.type
_entity.pdbx_description
1 polymer ?
#
loop_
_entity_poly.entity_id
_entity_poly.type
_entity_poly.pdbx_seq_one_letter_code
_entity_poly.pdbx_strand_id
1 'polypeptide(L)'
;MLAALAVVSLVTGDLKASIVMLSMMVLSAGLRFRQEMKSKIQAESLRKLEPVERGRHARFRIEVVIVAYRHTCALTGCRMTTLGRDKMESIVDAAHIHEFRDSRNNDPRNGLALCKNAHWQFERGLAGLLCRGHQNGPDGNGA
;
A
#
# COMPACT_ATOMS: atom_id res chain seq x y z
N MET A 1 38.14 4.49 15.31
CA MET A 1 38.42 3.43 16.31
C MET A 1 39.24 2.27 15.72
N LEU A 2 38.77 1.60 14.66
CA LEU A 2 39.50 0.47 14.04
C LEU A 2 40.90 0.83 13.52
N ALA A 3 41.08 2.02 12.93
CA ALA A 3 42.40 2.49 12.47
C ALA A 3 43.42 2.66 13.61
N ALA A 4 42.98 3.06 14.81
CA ALA A 4 43.85 3.25 15.97
C ALA A 4 44.35 1.90 16.53
N LEU A 5 43.49 0.87 16.56
CA LEU A 5 43.87 -0.48 16.98
C LEU A 5 44.83 -1.15 15.98
N ALA A 6 44.73 -0.84 14.69
CA ALA A 6 45.67 -1.30 13.67
C ALA A 6 47.07 -0.68 13.84
N VAL A 7 47.15 0.61 14.18
CA VAL A 7 48.43 1.29 14.48
C VAL A 7 49.06 0.72 15.76
N VAL A 8 48.26 0.50 16.82
CA VAL A 8 48.75 -0.13 18.06
C VAL A 8 49.29 -1.54 17.79
N SER A 9 48.61 -2.36 16.97
CA SER A 9 49.05 -3.73 16.62
C SER A 9 50.33 -3.74 15.76
N LEU A 10 50.57 -2.70 14.96
CA LEU A 10 51.80 -2.52 14.19
C LEU A 10 52.97 -2.12 15.09
N VAL A 11 52.70 -1.32 16.13
CA VAL A 11 53.68 -0.90 17.14
C VAL A 11 54.02 -2.04 18.10
N THR A 12 53.10 -2.97 18.39
CA THR A 12 53.36 -4.15 19.25
C THR A 12 53.98 -5.34 18.51
N GLY A 13 54.06 -5.33 17.18
CA GLY A 13 54.73 -6.38 16.39
C GLY A 13 53.89 -7.64 16.12
N ASP A 14 52.60 -7.65 16.45
CA ASP A 14 51.69 -8.78 16.24
C ASP A 14 51.19 -8.84 14.78
N LEU A 15 52.03 -9.37 13.88
CA LEU A 15 51.72 -9.47 12.45
C LEU A 15 50.39 -10.18 12.17
N LYS A 16 50.05 -11.21 12.96
CA LYS A 16 48.76 -11.93 12.85
C LYS A 16 47.57 -11.02 13.15
N ALA A 17 47.66 -10.15 14.15
CA ALA A 17 46.59 -9.22 14.51
C ALA A 17 46.41 -8.14 13.42
N SER A 18 47.52 -7.63 12.86
CA SER A 18 47.49 -6.66 11.77
C SER A 18 46.81 -7.22 10.50
N ILE A 19 47.14 -8.46 10.11
CA ILE A 19 46.53 -9.14 8.96
C ILE A 19 45.02 -9.32 9.15
N VAL A 20 44.57 -9.77 10.34
CA VAL A 20 43.14 -9.97 10.63
C VAL A 20 42.39 -8.63 10.57
N MET A 21 42.94 -7.58 11.19
CA MET A 21 42.35 -6.24 11.18
C MET A 21 42.23 -5.67 9.77
N LEU A 22 43.27 -5.80 8.95
CA LEU A 22 43.24 -5.35 7.55
C LEU A 22 42.21 -6.14 6.73
N SER A 23 42.15 -7.47 6.92
CA SER A 23 41.16 -8.32 6.23
C SER A 23 39.73 -7.93 6.59
N MET A 24 39.44 -7.67 7.87
CA MET A 24 38.12 -7.22 8.32
C MET A 24 37.79 -5.82 7.81
N MET A 25 38.75 -4.90 7.75
CA MET A 25 38.54 -3.58 7.17
C MET A 25 38.20 -3.66 5.67
N VAL A 26 38.94 -4.46 4.90
CA VAL A 26 38.66 -4.64 3.47
C VAL A 26 37.32 -5.33 3.24
N LEU A 27 37.03 -6.40 4.00
CA LEU A 27 35.75 -7.11 3.92
C LEU A 27 34.58 -6.21 4.31
N SER A 28 34.69 -5.45 5.40
CA SER A 28 33.63 -4.54 5.84
C SER A 28 33.41 -3.41 4.84
N ALA A 29 34.47 -2.79 4.30
CA ALA A 29 34.35 -1.78 3.25
C ALA A 29 33.70 -2.36 1.97
N GLY A 30 34.11 -3.54 1.53
CA GLY A 30 33.52 -4.22 0.36
C GLY A 30 32.06 -4.59 0.57
N LEU A 31 31.69 -5.09 1.76
CA LEU A 31 30.30 -5.40 2.10
C LEU A 31 29.43 -4.14 2.17
N ARG A 32 29.94 -3.03 2.73
CA ARG A 32 29.24 -1.74 2.76
C ARG A 32 28.97 -1.23 1.35
N PHE A 33 29.98 -1.26 0.48
CA PHE A 33 29.82 -0.85 -0.92
C PHE A 33 28.79 -1.71 -1.66
N ARG A 34 28.83 -3.04 -1.46
CA ARG A 34 27.85 -3.96 -2.03
C ARG A 34 26.43 -3.68 -1.49
N GLN A 35 26.30 -3.37 -0.20
CA GLN A 35 25.02 -3.01 0.41
C GLN A 35 24.47 -1.70 -0.17
N GLU A 36 25.30 -0.67 -0.32
CA GLU A 36 24.91 0.60 -0.92
C GLU A 36 24.50 0.45 -2.39
N MET A 37 25.21 -0.36 -3.16
CA MET A 37 24.83 -0.61 -4.56
C MET A 37 23.50 -1.36 -4.65
N LYS A 38 23.29 -2.39 -3.82
CA LYS A 38 22.00 -3.09 -3.75
C LYS A 38 20.85 -2.19 -3.33
N SER A 39 21.06 -1.31 -2.34
CA SER A 39 20.01 -0.42 -1.85
C SER A 39 19.61 0.63 -2.89
N LYS A 40 20.57 1.19 -3.64
CA LYS A 40 20.28 2.12 -4.74
C LYS A 40 19.45 1.48 -5.84
N ILE A 41 19.85 0.29 -6.31
CA ILE A 41 19.12 -0.47 -7.34
C ILE A 41 17.70 -0.78 -6.86
N GLN A 42 17.55 -1.23 -5.61
CA GLN A 42 16.23 -1.55 -5.06
C GLN A 42 15.36 -0.30 -4.93
N ALA A 43 15.90 0.82 -4.45
CA ALA A 43 15.17 2.09 -4.36
C ALA A 43 14.73 2.62 -5.73
N GLU A 44 15.57 2.49 -6.76
CA GLU A 44 15.21 2.88 -8.13
C GLU A 44 14.09 2.00 -8.69
N SER A 45 14.16 0.68 -8.47
CA SER A 45 13.11 -0.24 -8.89
C SER A 45 11.76 0.07 -8.21
N LEU A 46 11.77 0.35 -6.90
CA LEU A 46 10.57 0.74 -6.16
C LEU A 46 10.01 2.07 -6.66
N ARG A 47 10.86 3.07 -6.92
CA ARG A 47 10.44 4.37 -7.49
C ARG A 47 9.77 4.23 -8.86
N LYS A 48 10.17 3.24 -9.65
CA LYS A 48 9.57 2.98 -10.97
C LYS A 48 8.22 2.25 -10.88
N LEU A 49 8.07 1.35 -9.90
CA LEU A 49 6.86 0.55 -9.72
C LEU A 49 5.72 1.32 -9.05
N GLU A 50 6.04 2.21 -8.11
CA GLU A 50 5.05 2.90 -7.27
C GLU A 50 4.02 3.72 -8.08
N PRO A 51 4.39 4.53 -9.10
CA PRO A 51 3.40 5.26 -9.91
C PRO A 51 2.47 4.34 -10.72
N VAL A 52 3.01 3.21 -11.19
CA VAL A 52 2.25 2.22 -11.97
C VAL A 52 1.24 1.49 -11.10
N GLU A 53 1.62 1.12 -9.88
CA GLU A 53 0.73 0.54 -8.88
C GLU A 53 -0.36 1.53 -8.47
N ARG A 54 0.03 2.76 -8.12
CA ARG A 54 -0.92 3.82 -7.76
C ARG A 54 -1.93 4.10 -8.88
N GLY A 55 -1.46 4.16 -10.13
CA GLY A 55 -2.31 4.34 -11.30
C GLY A 55 -3.30 3.18 -11.51
N ARG A 56 -2.86 1.93 -11.30
CA ARG A 56 -3.73 0.74 -11.38
C ARG A 56 -4.82 0.77 -10.30
N HIS A 57 -4.45 1.06 -9.05
CA HIS A 57 -5.41 1.17 -7.94
C HIS A 57 -6.42 2.30 -8.16
N ALA A 58 -5.99 3.44 -8.68
CA ALA A 58 -6.87 4.56 -8.98
C ALA A 58 -7.89 4.20 -10.08
N ARG A 59 -7.46 3.54 -11.16
CA ARG A 59 -8.35 3.09 -12.24
C ARG A 59 -9.38 2.08 -11.75
N PHE A 60 -8.95 1.07 -11.00
CA PHE A 60 -9.84 0.08 -10.40
C PHE A 60 -10.90 0.74 -9.52
N ARG A 61 -10.50 1.68 -8.65
CA ARG A 61 -11.44 2.42 -7.80
C ARG A 61 -12.46 3.20 -8.63
N ILE A 62 -12.04 3.87 -9.70
CA ILE A 62 -12.94 4.62 -10.58
C ILE A 62 -13.93 3.68 -11.26
N GLU A 63 -13.46 2.58 -11.83
CA GLU A 63 -14.32 1.62 -12.54
C GLU A 63 -15.35 0.97 -11.60
N VAL A 64 -14.95 0.59 -10.39
CA VAL A 64 -15.86 -0.02 -9.41
C VAL A 64 -16.81 1.02 -8.82
N VAL A 65 -16.28 2.09 -8.20
CA VAL A 65 -17.11 3.04 -7.43
C VAL A 65 -17.99 3.90 -8.33
N ILE A 66 -17.46 4.38 -9.46
CA ILE A 66 -18.16 5.35 -10.32
C ILE A 66 -18.95 4.64 -11.40
N VAL A 67 -18.33 3.74 -12.16
CA VAL A 67 -18.96 3.11 -13.33
C VAL A 67 -19.94 2.02 -12.91
N ALA A 68 -19.51 1.06 -12.08
CA ALA A 68 -20.35 -0.08 -11.71
C ALA A 68 -21.41 0.27 -10.64
N TYR A 69 -21.01 0.99 -9.58
CA TYR A 69 -21.88 1.22 -8.42
C TYR A 69 -22.42 2.65 -8.27
N ARG A 70 -22.00 3.61 -9.10
CA ARG A 70 -22.48 5.01 -9.10
C ARG A 70 -22.52 5.65 -7.69
N HIS A 71 -21.46 5.48 -6.91
CA HIS A 71 -21.33 5.94 -5.52
C HIS A 71 -22.32 5.31 -4.53
N THR A 72 -22.84 4.13 -4.84
CA THR A 72 -23.76 3.37 -4.00
C THR A 72 -23.01 2.25 -3.30
N CYS A 73 -23.17 2.14 -1.99
CA CYS A 73 -22.60 1.03 -1.24
C CYS A 73 -23.32 -0.27 -1.60
N ALA A 74 -22.56 -1.29 -2.01
CA ALA A 74 -23.06 -2.63 -2.33
C ALA A 74 -23.67 -3.33 -1.11
N LEU A 75 -23.13 -3.06 0.09
CA LEU A 75 -23.63 -3.64 1.33
C LEU A 75 -24.88 -2.92 1.80
N THR A 76 -24.85 -1.60 1.99
CA THR A 76 -25.96 -0.86 2.62
C THR A 76 -27.01 -0.32 1.64
N GLY A 77 -26.72 -0.30 0.34
CA GLY A 77 -27.58 0.32 -0.68
C GLY A 77 -27.62 1.87 -0.61
N CYS A 78 -26.91 2.49 0.33
CA CYS A 78 -26.90 3.94 0.46
C CYS A 78 -26.00 4.57 -0.61
N ARG A 79 -26.52 5.58 -1.32
CA ARG A 79 -25.71 6.47 -2.16
C ARG A 79 -25.02 7.50 -1.28
N MET A 80 -23.69 7.49 -1.27
CA MET A 80 -22.89 8.42 -0.47
C MET A 80 -22.05 9.32 -1.37
N THR A 81 -22.62 10.51 -1.62
CA THR A 81 -22.00 11.59 -2.38
C THR A 81 -22.02 12.83 -1.50
N THR A 82 -20.87 13.29 -1.03
CA THR A 82 -20.78 14.57 -0.33
C THR A 82 -20.83 15.67 -1.38
N LEU A 83 -21.90 16.47 -1.36
CA LEU A 83 -21.99 17.72 -2.11
C LEU A 83 -21.14 18.77 -1.38
N GLY A 84 -19.82 18.67 -1.51
CA GLY A 84 -18.92 19.76 -1.14
C GLY A 84 -19.14 20.93 -2.09
N ARG A 85 -18.93 22.16 -1.58
CA ARG A 85 -19.18 23.43 -2.30
C ARG A 85 -18.55 23.47 -3.71
N ASP A 86 -17.45 22.73 -3.92
CA ASP A 86 -16.65 22.77 -5.15
C ASP A 86 -16.27 21.38 -5.71
N LYS A 87 -16.61 20.27 -5.03
CA LYS A 87 -16.26 18.91 -5.50
C LYS A 87 -17.20 17.83 -4.97
N MET A 88 -17.63 16.95 -5.86
CA MET A 88 -18.34 15.72 -5.50
C MET A 88 -17.32 14.71 -4.97
N GLU A 89 -17.23 14.58 -3.64
CA GLU A 89 -16.39 13.58 -2.99
C GLU A 89 -17.24 12.38 -2.60
N SER A 90 -16.80 11.19 -2.99
CA SER A 90 -17.44 9.94 -2.61
C SER A 90 -16.76 9.37 -1.38
N ILE A 91 -17.55 9.02 -0.35
CA ILE A 91 -17.08 8.36 0.88
C ILE A 91 -17.00 6.82 0.68
N VAL A 92 -17.24 6.35 -0.55
CA VAL A 92 -17.28 4.93 -0.91
C VAL A 92 -15.93 4.55 -1.51
N ASP A 93 -15.33 3.48 -0.98
CA ASP A 93 -14.07 2.90 -1.44
C ASP A 93 -14.33 1.57 -2.18
N ALA A 94 -13.40 1.17 -3.05
CA ALA A 94 -13.46 -0.12 -3.74
C ALA A 94 -12.76 -1.20 -2.91
N ALA A 95 -13.49 -2.29 -2.61
CA ALA A 95 -13.00 -3.48 -1.94
C ALA A 95 -12.86 -4.63 -2.95
N HIS A 96 -11.80 -5.43 -2.86
CA HIS A 96 -11.64 -6.63 -3.68
C HIS A 96 -12.42 -7.81 -3.07
N ILE A 97 -13.15 -8.57 -3.90
CA ILE A 97 -13.93 -9.75 -3.48
C ILE A 97 -12.99 -10.93 -3.20
N HIS A 98 -12.09 -11.22 -4.14
CA HIS A 98 -11.00 -12.19 -3.96
C HIS A 98 -9.74 -11.47 -3.51
N GLU A 99 -8.96 -12.11 -2.63
CA GLU A 99 -7.68 -11.56 -2.17
C GLU A 99 -6.82 -11.10 -3.36
N PHE A 100 -6.50 -9.79 -3.33
CA PHE A 100 -5.63 -9.15 -4.31
C PHE A 100 -4.20 -9.72 -4.24
N ARG A 101 -3.79 -10.24 -3.07
CA ARG A 101 -2.47 -10.79 -2.81
C ARG A 101 -2.15 -12.01 -3.67
N ASP A 102 -3.16 -12.84 -3.98
CA ASP A 102 -2.99 -14.07 -4.75
C ASP A 102 -3.32 -13.90 -6.24
N SER A 103 -4.36 -13.12 -6.57
CA SER A 103 -4.84 -13.01 -7.95
C SER A 103 -4.32 -11.79 -8.70
N ARG A 104 -3.92 -10.72 -7.99
CA ARG A 104 -3.68 -9.36 -8.54
C ARG A 104 -4.77 -8.88 -9.50
N ASN A 105 -5.98 -9.40 -9.35
CA ASN A 105 -7.07 -9.19 -10.29
C ASN A 105 -7.77 -7.85 -9.98
N ASN A 106 -7.48 -6.86 -10.82
CA ASN A 106 -8.10 -5.53 -10.81
C ASN A 106 -9.25 -5.42 -11.82
N ASP A 107 -9.90 -6.53 -12.19
CA ASP A 107 -11.13 -6.48 -12.98
C ASP A 107 -12.25 -5.87 -12.10
N PRO A 108 -13.02 -4.88 -12.60
CA PRO A 108 -14.16 -4.30 -11.89
C PRO A 108 -15.18 -5.33 -11.38
N ARG A 109 -15.26 -6.51 -12.01
CA ARG A 109 -16.10 -7.64 -11.58
C ARG A 109 -15.62 -8.27 -10.27
N ASN A 110 -14.36 -8.08 -9.91
CA ASN A 110 -13.76 -8.50 -8.64
C ASN A 110 -13.82 -7.37 -7.59
N GLY A 111 -14.54 -6.27 -7.85
CA GLY A 111 -14.63 -5.13 -6.96
C GLY A 111 -16.05 -4.85 -6.47
N LEU A 112 -16.18 -4.53 -5.18
CA LEU A 112 -17.41 -4.01 -4.57
C LEU A 112 -17.17 -2.56 -4.12
N ALA A 113 -18.16 -1.69 -4.31
CA ALA A 113 -18.12 -0.36 -3.73
C ALA A 113 -18.69 -0.41 -2.30
N LEU A 114 -17.89 -0.10 -1.28
CA LEU A 114 -18.29 -0.17 0.13
C LEU A 114 -18.00 1.15 0.86
N CYS A 115 -18.90 1.58 1.75
CA CYS A 115 -18.59 2.67 2.69
C CYS A 115 -17.45 2.24 3.61
N LYS A 116 -16.63 3.17 4.10
CA LYS A 116 -15.48 2.86 4.98
C LYS A 116 -15.80 1.92 6.15
N ASN A 117 -16.95 2.12 6.82
CA ASN A 117 -17.38 1.23 7.92
C ASN A 117 -17.73 -0.18 7.42
N ALA A 118 -18.43 -0.29 6.28
CA ALA A 118 -18.77 -1.57 5.67
C ALA A 118 -17.53 -2.28 5.12
N HIS A 119 -16.56 -1.53 4.59
CA HIS A 119 -15.30 -2.05 4.10
C HIS A 119 -14.51 -2.73 5.23
N TRP A 120 -14.38 -2.05 6.38
CA TRP A 120 -13.76 -2.60 7.58
C TRP A 120 -14.44 -3.88 8.10
N GLN A 121 -15.77 -3.91 8.07
CA GLN A 121 -16.53 -5.08 8.50
C GLN A 121 -16.38 -6.26 7.52
N PHE A 122 -16.30 -5.97 6.21
CA PHE A 122 -16.12 -6.98 5.16
C PHE A 122 -14.75 -7.65 5.24
N GLU A 123 -13.66 -6.89 5.39
CA GLU A 123 -12.30 -7.44 5.54
C GLU A 123 -12.14 -8.35 6.76
N ARG A 124 -12.95 -8.13 7.80
CA ARG A 124 -12.92 -8.92 9.04
C ARG A 124 -13.91 -10.08 9.06
N GLY A 125 -14.64 -10.31 7.97
CA GLY A 125 -15.70 -11.32 7.88
C GLY A 125 -16.91 -11.05 8.79
N LEU A 126 -17.04 -9.82 9.30
CA LEU A 126 -18.12 -9.39 10.20
C LEU A 126 -19.37 -8.96 9.44
N ALA A 127 -19.24 -8.61 8.16
CA ALA A 127 -20.34 -8.30 7.27
C ALA A 127 -20.49 -9.39 6.20
N GLY A 128 -21.50 -10.26 6.38
CA GLY A 128 -22.07 -11.06 5.29
C GLY A 128 -23.05 -10.23 4.45
N LEU A 129 -23.36 -10.69 3.24
CA LEU A 129 -24.23 -10.03 2.25
C LEU A 129 -25.69 -9.98 2.76
N LEU A 130 -25.96 -9.13 3.75
CA LEU A 130 -27.26 -8.93 4.33
C LEU A 130 -27.56 -7.44 4.32
N CYS A 131 -28.39 -7.00 3.37
CA CYS A 131 -29.22 -5.83 3.57
C CYS A 131 -30.61 -6.09 3.01
N ARG A 132 -31.57 -6.17 3.94
CA ARG A 132 -32.96 -5.85 3.65
C ARG A 132 -33.06 -4.33 3.67
N GLY A 133 -33.50 -3.77 2.55
CA GLY A 133 -33.60 -2.33 2.35
C GLY A 133 -34.50 -1.64 3.37
N HIS A 134 -34.10 -0.43 3.75
CA HIS A 134 -35.05 0.55 4.25
C HIS A 134 -35.50 1.39 3.05
N GLN A 135 -36.59 0.95 2.43
CA GLN A 135 -37.53 1.91 1.83
C GLN A 135 -38.42 2.38 2.98
N ASN A 136 -38.59 3.70 3.12
CA ASN A 136 -39.78 4.39 3.62
C ASN A 136 -39.60 5.91 3.36
N GLY A 137 -40.39 6.46 2.42
CA GLY A 137 -40.72 7.90 2.30
C GLY A 137 -41.82 8.29 3.31
N PRO A 138 -42.64 9.36 3.13
CA PRO A 138 -42.75 10.32 2.01
C PRO A 138 -42.78 11.83 2.45
N ASP A 139 -43.02 12.72 1.47
CA ASP A 139 -43.53 14.12 1.54
C ASP A 139 -42.60 15.31 1.83
N GLY A 140 -42.63 16.29 0.92
CA GLY A 140 -41.98 17.61 1.06
C GLY A 140 -42.01 18.44 -0.23
N ASN A 141 -43.20 18.92 -0.57
CA ASN A 141 -43.58 19.80 -1.68
C ASN A 141 -42.55 20.88 -2.10
N GLY A 142 -42.47 21.17 -3.40
CA GLY A 142 -41.69 22.26 -3.97
C GLY A 142 -42.04 22.52 -5.43
N ALA A 143 -43.28 22.97 -5.64
CA ALA A 143 -43.64 23.80 -6.80
C ALA A 143 -42.98 25.18 -6.68
#